data_AF-A0A1H6RKE6-F1
#
_entry.id   AF-A0A1H6RKE6-F1
#
_cell.length_a   1.000
_cell.length_b   1.000
_cell.length_c   1.000
_cell.angle_alpha   90.00
_cell.angle_beta   90.00
_cell.angle_gamma   90.00
#
_symmetry.space_group_name_H-M   'P 1'
#
loop_
_entity.id
_entity.type
_entity.pdbx_description
1 polymer ?
#
loop_
_entity_poly.entity_id
_entity_poly.type
_entity_poly.pdbx_seq_one_letter_code
_entity_poly.pdbx_strand_id
1 'polypeptide(L)' 'ETEDTTIADLAVATRAGQIKTGSLCRSDRVGKYNQLLRIEEALQGQAPYSAESLLKQLG' A
#
# COMPACT_ATOMS: atom_id res chain seq x y z
N GLU A 1 3.18 11.70 11.70
CA GLU A 1 3.96 10.65 11.04
C GLU A 1 5.28 11.19 10.55
N THR A 2 6.23 10.30 10.31
CA THR A 2 7.51 10.61 9.65
C THR A 2 7.35 10.45 8.14
N GLU A 3 8.28 11.02 7.37
CA GLU A 3 8.36 10.82 5.91
C GLU A 3 8.76 9.38 5.52
N ASP A 4 9.08 8.54 6.50
CA ASP A 4 9.45 7.14 6.27
C ASP A 4 8.30 6.38 5.59
N THR A 5 8.63 5.66 4.53
CA THR A 5 7.68 4.88 3.72
C THR A 5 7.85 3.38 3.89
N THR A 6 8.75 2.91 4.78
CA THR A 6 9.06 1.49 4.99
C THR A 6 7.83 0.60 5.18
N ILE A 7 6.76 1.10 5.80
CA ILE A 7 5.54 0.30 6.01
C ILE A 7 4.80 -0.03 4.70
N ALA A 8 4.96 0.79 3.65
CA ALA A 8 4.43 0.50 2.32
C ALA A 8 5.18 -0.68 1.69
N ASP A 9 6.52 -0.63 1.73
CA ASP A 9 7.38 -1.71 1.24
C ASP A 9 7.13 -3.02 1.98
N LEU A 10 7.02 -2.96 3.32
CA LEU A 10 6.71 -4.11 4.16
C LEU A 10 5.37 -4.76 3.78
N ALA A 11 4.31 -3.96 3.62
CA ALA A 11 2.99 -4.47 3.27
C ALA A 11 2.97 -5.21 1.92
N VAL A 12 3.72 -4.72 0.93
CA VAL A 12 3.84 -5.40 -0.37
C VAL A 12 4.71 -6.65 -0.26
N ALA A 13 5.86 -6.56 0.43
CA ALA A 13 6.80 -7.67 0.59
C ALA A 13 6.15 -8.88 1.29
N THR A 14 5.33 -8.64 2.31
CA THR A 14 4.63 -9.72 3.03
C THR A 14 3.31 -10.12 2.38
N ARG A 15 2.92 -9.49 1.26
CA ARG A 15 1.59 -9.65 0.64
C ARG A 15 0.46 -9.48 1.66
N ALA A 16 0.56 -8.46 2.51
CA ALA A 16 -0.40 -8.20 3.60
C ALA A 16 -1.83 -7.99 3.10
N GLY A 17 -2.00 -7.55 1.84
CA GLY A 17 -3.30 -7.32 1.20
C GLY A 17 -4.02 -6.05 1.66
N GLN A 18 -3.77 -5.58 2.88
CA GLN A 18 -4.30 -4.32 3.40
C GLN A 18 -3.20 -3.54 4.12
N ILE A 19 -3.30 -2.21 4.04
CA ILE A 19 -2.44 -1.28 4.76
C ILE A 19 -3.27 -0.11 5.27
N LYS A 20 -3.08 0.27 6.53
CA LYS A 20 -3.69 1.47 7.11
C LYS A 20 -2.61 2.49 7.40
N THR A 21 -2.62 3.58 6.63
CA THR A 21 -1.53 4.57 6.66
C THR A 21 -2.01 6.02 6.82
N GLY A 22 -3.26 6.21 7.27
CA GLY A 22 -3.85 7.53 7.55
C GLY A 22 -4.76 8.05 6.43
N SER A 23 -5.15 9.32 6.53
CA SER A 23 -5.96 10.01 5.52
C SER A 23 -5.10 10.58 4.38
N LEU A 24 -5.73 10.95 3.27
CA LEU A 24 -5.10 11.57 2.08
C LEU A 24 -4.70 13.04 2.30
N CYS A 25 -4.37 13.42 3.54
CA CYS A 25 -3.91 14.76 3.87
C CYS A 25 -2.65 14.69 4.72
N ARG A 26 -1.81 15.72 4.63
CA ARG A 26 -0.46 15.81 5.19
C ARG A 26 0.58 14.94 4.47
N SER A 27 1.73 15.55 4.19
CA SER A 27 2.78 14.98 3.33
C SER A 27 3.36 13.67 3.85
N ASP A 28 3.44 13.51 5.18
CA ASP A 28 3.94 12.32 5.88
C ASP A 28 3.08 11.06 5.63
N ARG A 29 1.78 11.24 5.40
CA ARG A 29 0.84 10.16 5.04
C ARG A 29 0.83 9.91 3.53
N VAL A 30 0.79 10.99 2.76
CA VAL A 30 0.81 10.94 1.29
C VAL A 30 2.08 10.26 0.76
N GLY A 31 3.23 10.43 1.42
CA GLY A 31 4.48 9.77 1.05
C GLY A 31 4.37 8.25 0.94
N LYS A 32 3.60 7.62 1.84
CA LYS A 32 3.40 6.15 1.86
C LYS A 32 2.50 5.68 0.71
N TYR A 33 1.47 6.47 0.37
CA TYR A 33 0.68 6.22 -0.85
C TYR A 33 1.52 6.39 -2.13
N ASN A 34 2.35 7.42 -2.19
CA ASN A 34 3.26 7.64 -3.32
C ASN A 34 4.27 6.49 -3.47
N GLN A 35 4.73 5.92 -2.36
CA GLN A 35 5.59 4.74 -2.40
C GLN A 35 4.86 3.52 -2.98
N LEU A 36 3.60 3.28 -2.60
CA LEU A 36 2.80 2.21 -3.22
C LEU A 36 2.65 2.39 -4.73
N LEU A 37 2.48 3.63 -5.21
CA LEU A 37 2.43 3.92 -6.66
C LEU A 37 3.76 3.60 -7.35
N ARG A 38 4.90 3.96 -6.75
CA ARG A 38 6.23 3.62 -7.31
C ARG A 38 6.48 2.12 -7.36
N ILE A 39 6.05 1.40 -6.32
CA ILE A 39 6.15 -0.07 -6.28
C ILE A 39 5.29 -0.69 -7.39
N GLU A 40 4.06 -0.20 -7.56
CA GLU A 40 3.16 -0.68 -8.63
C GLU A 40 3.75 -0.41 -10.02
N GLU A 41 4.28 0.78 -10.27
CA GLU A 41 4.97 1.15 -11.50
C GLU A 41 6.17 0.22 -11.78
N ALA A 42 6.97 -0.08 -10.76
CA ALA A 42 8.11 -1.00 -10.86
C ALA A 42 7.69 -2.45 -11.15
N LEU A 43 6.51 -2.87 -10.67
CA LEU A 43 5.96 -4.21 -10.89
C LEU A 43 5.28 -4.36 -12.25
N GLN A 44 5.04 -3.27 -12.99
CA GLN A 44 4.52 -3.28 -14.36
C GLN A 44 3.24 -4.13 -14.50
N GLY A 45 2.33 -4.04 -13.53
CA GLY A 45 1.07 -4.81 -13.51
C GLY A 45 1.23 -6.30 -13.20
N GLN A 46 2.43 -6.80 -12.86
CA GLN A 46 2.65 -8.19 -12.47
C GLN A 46 2.11 -8.52 -11.07
N ALA A 47 1.74 -7.51 -10.28
CA ALA A 47 1.16 -7.67 -8.96
C ALA A 47 -0.36 -7.40 -8.99
N PRO A 48 -1.19 -8.41 -8.70
CA PRO A 48 -2.64 -8.25 -8.72
C PRO A 48 -3.14 -7.44 -7.52
N TYR A 49 -4.03 -6.48 -7.79
CA TYR A 49 -4.79 -5.78 -6.76
C TYR A 49 -6.10 -6.53 -6.48
N SER A 50 -6.23 -7.12 -5.28
CA SER A 50 -7.30 -8.08 -4.94
C SER A 50 -8.25 -7.59 -3.85
N ALA A 51 -8.55 -6.29 -3.82
CA ALA A 51 -9.32 -5.67 -2.75
C ALA A 51 -10.70 -6.31 -2.51
N GLU A 52 -11.46 -6.61 -3.57
CA GLU A 52 -12.78 -7.24 -3.43
C GLU A 52 -12.70 -8.67 -2.88
N SER A 53 -11.73 -9.45 -3.35
CA SER A 53 -11.52 -10.83 -2.89
C SER A 53 -11.09 -10.87 -1.42
N LEU A 54 -10.21 -9.95 -1.01
CA LEU A 54 -9.75 -9.84 0.38
C LEU A 54 -10.88 -9.44 1.34
N LEU A 55 -11.76 -8.51 0.93
CA LEU A 55 -12.89 -8.11 1.77
C LEU A 55 -13.91 -9.25 1.96
N LYS A 56 -14.11 -10.09 0.93
CA LYS A 56 -15.01 -11.25 1.02
C LYS A 56 -14.51 -12.34 1.97
N GLN A 57 -13.22 -12.39 2.30
CA GLN A 57 -12.67 -13.36 3.26
C GLN A 57 -12.96 -13.01 4.72
N LEU A 58 -13.47 -11.79 4.98
CA LEU A 58 -13.79 -11.31 6.33
C LEU A 58 -15.25 -11.52 6.72
N GLY A 59 -16.07 -12.11 5.85
CA GLY A 59 -17.49 -12.46 6.08
C GLY A 59 -17.75 -13.94 5.86
#